data_AF-W7IDN9-F1
#
_entry.id   AF-W7IDN9-F1
#
_cell.length_a   1.000
_cell.length_b   1.000
_cell.length_c   1.000
_cell.angle_alpha   90.00
_cell.angle_beta   90.00
_cell.angle_gamma   90.00
#
_symmetry.space_group_name_H-M   'P 1'
#
loop_
_entity.id
_entity.type
_entity.pdbx_description
1 polymer ?
#
loop_
_entity_poly.entity_id
_entity_poly.type
_entity_poly.pdbx_seq_one_letter_code
_entity_poly.pdbx_strand_id
1 'polypeptide(L)'
;MTGFDVGPDVLRAAAAAARQAAGVVRALELGRVADLATALPGAASGATARELGPQWEDTSTRWAEGMDSYATALAASAEAYQAQEDAAADGFGRMGGR
;
A
#
# COMPACT_ATOMS: atom_id res chain seq x y z
N MET A 1 1.27 -21.02 -25.39
CA MET A 1 2.24 -19.98 -25.01
C MET A 1 1.64 -19.26 -23.82
N THR A 2 2.09 -19.57 -22.61
CA THR A 2 1.54 -19.04 -21.35
C THR A 2 1.97 -17.57 -21.22
N GLY A 3 1.13 -16.67 -21.72
CA GLY A 3 1.29 -15.23 -21.50
C GLY A 3 1.27 -14.95 -20.00
N PHE A 4 2.30 -14.25 -19.53
CA PHE A 4 2.49 -13.69 -18.19
C PHE A 4 1.71 -14.34 -17.04
N ASP A 5 2.41 -15.17 -16.26
CA ASP A 5 1.91 -15.91 -15.07
C ASP A 5 1.49 -15.03 -13.87
N VAL A 6 1.34 -13.72 -14.07
CA VAL A 6 0.76 -12.79 -13.10
C VAL A 6 -0.53 -12.26 -13.71
N GLY A 7 -1.63 -12.98 -13.46
CA GLY A 7 -2.95 -12.50 -13.87
C GLY A 7 -3.26 -11.13 -13.23
N PRO A 8 -3.97 -10.23 -13.93
CA PRO A 8 -4.41 -8.93 -13.40
C PRO A 8 -5.04 -9.02 -12.00
N ASP A 9 -5.68 -10.13 -11.68
CA ASP A 9 -6.30 -10.39 -10.37
C ASP A 9 -5.29 -10.51 -9.23
N VAL A 10 -4.10 -11.08 -9.47
CA VAL A 10 -3.03 -11.17 -8.46
C VAL A 10 -2.52 -9.76 -8.11
N LEU A 11 -2.37 -8.90 -9.11
CA LEU A 11 -1.98 -7.50 -8.91
C LEU A 11 -3.05 -6.72 -8.15
N ARG A 12 -4.33 -6.93 -8.46
CA ARG A 12 -5.44 -6.32 -7.71
C ARG A 12 -5.50 -6.79 -6.27
N ALA A 13 -5.29 -8.08 -6.03
CA ALA A 13 -5.24 -8.64 -4.69
C ALA A 13 -4.07 -8.05 -3.88
N ALA A 14 -2.88 -7.93 -4.49
CA ALA A 14 -1.73 -7.30 -3.87
C ALA A 14 -1.97 -5.81 -3.58
N ALA A 15 -2.62 -5.08 -4.49
CA ALA A 15 -3.01 -3.69 -4.27
C ALA A 15 -3.97 -3.54 -3.08
N ALA A 16 -4.97 -4.43 -2.97
CA ALA A 16 -5.90 -4.44 -1.84
C ALA A 16 -5.19 -4.74 -0.51
N ALA A 17 -4.27 -5.70 -0.49
CA ALA A 17 -3.48 -6.03 0.68
C ALA A 17 -2.59 -4.84 1.13
N ALA A 18 -1.95 -4.16 0.19
CA ALA A 18 -1.15 -2.97 0.49
C ALA A 18 -1.99 -1.83 1.10
N ARG A 19 -3.19 -1.57 0.56
CA ARG A 19 -4.14 -0.60 1.15
C ARG A 19 -4.59 -1.00 2.55
N GLN A 20 -4.86 -2.29 2.77
CA GLN A 20 -5.22 -2.79 4.10
C GLN A 20 -4.08 -2.57 5.10
N ALA A 21 -2.84 -2.88 4.70
CA ALA A 21 -1.66 -2.69 5.53
C ALA A 21 -1.47 -1.21 5.90
N ALA A 22 -1.62 -0.30 4.93
CA ALA A 22 -1.63 1.15 5.17
C ALA A 22 -2.70 1.56 6.19
N GLY A 23 -3.91 1.02 6.07
CA GLY A 23 -5.01 1.25 7.00
C GLY A 23 -4.71 0.78 8.43
N VAL A 24 -4.13 -0.42 8.58
CA VAL A 24 -3.73 -0.94 9.90
C VAL A 24 -2.71 -0.04 10.56
N VAL A 25 -1.67 0.38 9.84
CA VAL A 25 -0.63 1.24 10.42
C VAL A 25 -1.17 2.61 10.82
N ARG A 26 -2.06 3.21 10.03
CA ARG A 26 -2.74 4.46 10.41
C ARG A 26 -3.57 4.31 11.69
N ALA A 27 -4.20 3.15 11.88
CA ALA A 27 -5.02 2.89 13.06
C ALA A 27 -4.21 2.64 14.35
N LEU A 28 -2.89 2.43 14.26
CA LEU A 28 -2.04 2.25 15.44
C LEU A 28 -1.82 3.55 16.21
N GLU A 29 -2.01 4.72 15.57
CA GLU A 29 -1.88 6.06 16.19
C GLU A 29 -0.58 6.19 17.03
N LEU A 30 0.56 5.80 16.44
CA LEU A 30 1.82 5.66 17.17
C LEU A 30 2.32 6.98 17.79
N GLY A 31 1.85 8.13 17.31
CA GLY A 31 2.09 9.44 17.92
C GLY A 31 1.65 9.55 19.38
N ARG A 32 0.65 8.75 19.81
CA ARG A 32 0.18 8.70 21.21
C ARG A 32 1.24 8.27 22.22
N VAL A 33 2.36 7.73 21.75
CA VAL A 33 3.52 7.43 22.62
C VAL A 33 4.03 8.69 23.30
N ALA A 34 3.87 9.88 22.71
CA ALA A 34 4.18 11.14 23.36
C ALA A 34 3.39 11.36 24.67
N ASP A 35 2.18 10.80 24.77
CA ASP A 35 1.32 10.96 25.94
C ASP A 35 1.87 10.24 27.18
N LEU A 36 2.72 9.22 26.99
CA LEU A 36 3.43 8.55 28.10
C LEU A 36 4.29 9.53 28.90
N ALA A 37 4.75 10.62 28.28
CA ALA A 37 5.50 11.67 28.95
C ALA A 37 4.69 12.34 30.09
N THR A 38 3.36 12.34 29.98
CA THR A 38 2.46 12.91 31.00
C THR A 38 2.34 12.00 32.22
N ALA A 39 2.44 10.68 32.02
CA ALA A 39 2.40 9.68 33.08
C ALA A 39 3.74 9.53 33.82
N LEU A 40 4.84 10.02 33.23
CA LEU A 40 6.21 9.86 33.73
C LEU A 40 6.93 11.22 33.93
N PRO A 41 6.40 12.11 34.78
CA PRO A 41 6.98 13.44 34.97
C PRO A 41 8.39 13.34 35.58
N GLY A 42 9.34 14.05 34.98
CA GLY A 42 10.74 14.11 35.45
C GLY A 42 11.57 12.85 35.16
N ALA A 43 10.97 11.78 34.63
CA ALA A 43 11.72 10.60 34.21
C ALA A 43 12.37 10.84 32.83
N ALA A 44 13.60 10.35 32.64
CA ALA A 44 14.27 10.40 31.35
C ALA A 44 13.45 9.72 30.24
N SER A 45 12.76 8.62 30.57
CA SER A 45 11.83 7.93 29.65
C SER A 45 10.66 8.80 29.19
N GLY A 46 10.19 9.74 30.01
CA GLY A 46 9.15 10.70 29.62
C GLY A 46 9.66 11.71 28.58
N ALA A 47 10.91 12.17 28.71
CA ALA A 47 11.53 13.02 27.69
C ALA A 47 11.69 12.28 26.35
N THR A 48 12.20 11.03 26.40
CA THR A 48 12.32 10.19 25.21
C THR A 48 10.96 9.93 24.55
N ALA A 49 9.92 9.63 25.32
CA ALA A 49 8.57 9.41 24.79
C ALA A 49 8.05 10.63 24.02
N ARG A 50 8.27 11.84 24.54
CA ARG A 50 7.88 13.11 23.90
C ARG A 50 8.57 13.34 22.56
N GLU A 51 9.83 12.92 22.44
CA GLU A 51 10.59 13.02 21.19
C GLU A 51 10.21 11.91 20.19
N LEU A 52 9.95 10.71 20.70
CA LEU A 52 9.70 9.52 19.89
C LEU A 52 8.32 9.54 19.22
N GLY A 53 7.29 10.04 19.90
CA GLY A 53 5.91 10.08 19.38
C GLY A 53 5.81 10.74 18.00
N PRO A 54 6.27 12.00 17.83
CA PRO A 54 6.25 12.67 16.52
C PRO A 54 7.04 11.93 15.42
N GLN A 55 8.17 11.31 15.78
CA GLN A 55 9.00 10.55 14.83
C GLN A 55 8.29 9.27 14.36
N TRP A 56 7.60 8.57 15.26
CA TRP A 56 6.81 7.40 14.91
C TRP A 56 5.56 7.75 14.12
N GLU A 57 4.91 8.87 14.43
CA GLU A 57 3.78 9.39 13.65
C GLU A 57 4.21 9.70 12.20
N ASP A 58 5.31 10.43 12.02
CA ASP A 58 5.84 10.76 10.68
C ASP A 58 6.29 9.49 9.93
N THR A 59 6.99 8.58 10.60
CA THR A 59 7.45 7.32 9.99
C THR A 59 6.28 6.43 9.54
N SER A 60 5.28 6.26 10.41
CA SER A 60 4.10 5.44 10.10
C SER A 60 3.24 6.06 8.99
N THR A 61 3.10 7.39 8.98
CA THR A 61 2.41 8.14 7.92
C THR A 61 3.08 7.93 6.57
N ARG A 62 4.40 8.18 6.49
CA ARG A 62 5.18 7.99 5.24
C ARG A 62 5.13 6.55 4.75
N TRP A 63 5.18 5.58 5.65
CA TRP A 63 5.07 4.18 5.27
C TRP A 63 3.69 3.86 4.68
N ALA A 64 2.62 4.35 5.31
CA ALA A 64 1.25 4.13 4.81
C ALA A 64 1.02 4.80 3.44
N GLU A 65 1.53 6.01 3.25
CA GLU A 65 1.53 6.70 1.94
C GLU A 65 2.32 5.92 0.88
N GLY A 66 3.47 5.37 1.26
CA GLY A 66 4.26 4.49 0.38
C GLY A 66 3.49 3.24 -0.05
N MET A 67 2.75 2.63 0.87
CA MET A 67 1.88 1.48 0.57
C MET A 67 0.72 1.85 -0.36
N ASP A 68 0.10 3.03 -0.19
CA ASP A 68 -0.95 3.49 -1.10
C ASP A 68 -0.42 3.78 -2.51
N SER A 69 0.76 4.37 -2.61
CA SER A 69 1.46 4.58 -3.89
C SER A 69 1.76 3.25 -4.58
N TYR A 70 2.29 2.28 -3.82
CA TYR A 70 2.55 0.94 -4.33
C TYR A 70 1.26 0.23 -4.80
N ALA A 71 0.18 0.31 -4.02
CA ALA A 71 -1.12 -0.23 -4.39
C ALA A 71 -1.66 0.40 -5.70
N THR A 72 -1.47 1.70 -5.87
CA THR A 72 -1.88 2.42 -7.08
C THR A 72 -1.10 1.95 -8.30
N ALA A 73 0.22 1.76 -8.17
CA ALA A 73 1.06 1.23 -9.25
C ALA A 73 0.67 -0.20 -9.65
N LEU A 74 0.33 -1.05 -8.69
CA LEU A 74 -0.15 -2.41 -8.94
C LEU A 74 -1.50 -2.41 -9.68
N ALA A 75 -2.44 -1.58 -9.26
CA ALA A 75 -3.73 -1.45 -9.93
C ALA A 75 -3.58 -0.96 -11.37
N ALA A 76 -2.76 0.06 -11.61
CA ALA A 76 -2.46 0.57 -12.94
C ALA A 76 -1.81 -0.50 -13.84
N SER A 77 -0.91 -1.31 -13.28
CA SER A 77 -0.30 -2.44 -14.01
C SER A 77 -1.34 -3.51 -14.38
N ALA A 78 -2.28 -3.81 -13.49
CA ALA A 78 -3.37 -4.75 -13.75
C ALA A 78 -4.27 -4.27 -14.89
N GLU A 79 -4.63 -2.98 -14.90
CA GLU A 79 -5.41 -2.36 -15.96
C GLU A 79 -4.68 -2.40 -17.31
N ALA A 80 -3.37 -2.13 -17.31
CA ALA A 80 -2.55 -2.19 -18.52
C ALA A 80 -2.48 -3.61 -19.10
N TYR A 81 -2.34 -4.63 -18.26
CA TYR A 81 -2.35 -6.03 -18.72
C TYR A 81 -3.71 -6.44 -19.27
N GLN A 82 -4.80 -6.10 -18.59
CA GLN A 82 -6.14 -6.42 -19.09
C GLN A 82 -6.41 -5.74 -20.44
N ALA A 83 -6.04 -4.47 -20.60
CA ALA A 83 -6.20 -3.76 -21.87
C ALA A 83 -5.40 -4.41 -23.03
N GLN A 84 -4.21 -4.95 -22.74
CA GLN A 84 -3.42 -5.69 -23.73
C GLN A 84 -4.07 -7.04 -24.10
N GLU A 85 -4.62 -7.75 -23.12
CA GLU A 85 -5.35 -8.99 -23.35
C GLU A 85 -6.62 -8.77 -24.19
N ASP A 86 -7.41 -7.74 -23.87
CA ASP A 86 -8.61 -7.36 -24.62
C ASP A 86 -8.27 -6.98 -26.07
N ALA A 87 -7.23 -6.17 -26.28
CA ALA A 87 -6.79 -5.78 -27.61
C ALA A 87 -6.27 -6.97 -28.45
N ALA A 88 -5.59 -7.92 -27.80
CA ALA A 88 -5.15 -9.15 -28.46
C ALA A 88 -6.35 -10.02 -28.86
N ALA A 89 -7.33 -10.19 -27.96
CA ALA A 89 -8.54 -10.96 -28.23
C ALA A 89 -9.33 -10.40 -29.43
N ASP A 90 -9.49 -9.07 -29.50
CA ASP A 90 -10.14 -8.39 -30.62
C ASP A 90 -9.37 -8.57 -31.94
N GLY A 91 -8.03 -8.51 -31.88
CA GLY A 91 -7.16 -8.73 -33.04
C GLY A 91 -7.27 -10.14 -33.60
N PHE A 92 -7.29 -11.16 -32.74
CA PHE A 92 -7.46 -12.56 -33.14
C PHE A 92 -8.88 -12.87 -33.61
N GLY A 93 -9.91 -12.30 -32.98
CA GLY A 93 -11.30 -12.43 -33.41
C GLY A 93 -11.53 -11.87 -34.82
N ARG A 94 -10.78 -10.83 -35.21
CA ARG A 94 -10.82 -10.24 -36.55
C ARG A 94 -10.08 -11.08 -37.61
N MET A 95 -9.09 -11.90 -37.23
CA MET A 95 -8.35 -12.78 -38.15
C MET A 95 -9.00 -14.14 -38.38
N GLY A 96 -9.80 -14.65 -37.43
CA GLY A 96 -10.48 -15.95 -37.55
C GLY A 96 -11.78 -15.96 -38.37
N GLY A 97 -12.18 -14.81 -38.93
CA GLY A 97 -13.46 -14.63 -39.64
C GLY A 97 -13.39 -14.60 -41.17
N ARG A 98 -12.45 -15.31 -41.81
CA ARG A 98 -12.41 -15.49 -43.27
C ARG A 98 -12.30 -16.95 -43.65
#